data_AF-K5VFB8-F1
#
_entry.id   AF-K5VFB8-F1
#
_cell.length_a   1.000
_cell.length_b   1.000
_cell.length_c   1.000
_cell.angle_alpha   90.00
_cell.angle_beta   90.00
_cell.angle_gamma   90.00
#
_symmetry.space_group_name_H-M   'P 1'
#
loop_
_entity.id
_entity.type
_entity.pdbx_description
1 polymer ?
#
loop_
_entity_poly.entity_id
_entity_poly.type
_entity_poly.pdbx_seq_one_letter_code
_entity_poly.pdbx_strand_id
1 'polypeptide(L)' 'VSTEFDEIKFCASQPLTFESIPWPLLCLPEKRTFVGIEWAAVETFFAVAKIALGEQQYRMVLEKTHRRFHPDRWRAR' A
#
# COMPACT_ATOMS: atom_id res chain seq x y z
N VAL A 1 0.35 -10.98 2.47
CA VAL A 1 0.34 -9.52 2.71
C VAL A 1 -0.35 -8.71 1.59
N SER A 2 0.29 -8.34 0.47
CA SER A 2 -0.31 -7.39 -0.51
C SER A 2 -1.55 -7.96 -1.23
N THR A 3 -1.49 -9.19 -1.74
CA THR A 3 -2.62 -9.86 -2.41
C THR A 3 -3.74 -10.25 -1.44
N GLU A 4 -3.33 -10.75 -0.28
CA GLU A 4 -4.21 -11.14 0.81
C GLU A 4 -5.06 -9.96 1.32
N PHE A 5 -4.46 -8.77 1.47
CA PHE A 5 -5.19 -7.55 1.80
C PHE A 5 -6.29 -7.20 0.78
N ASP A 6 -6.04 -7.45 -0.51
CA ASP A 6 -7.02 -7.14 -1.55
C ASP A 6 -8.24 -8.08 -1.48
N GLU A 7 -8.08 -9.30 -0.97
CA GLU A 7 -9.11 -10.33 -0.89
C GLU A 7 -9.84 -10.39 0.46
N ILE A 8 -9.20 -9.93 1.54
CA ILE A 8 -9.81 -9.93 2.88
C ILE A 8 -11.07 -9.07 2.90
N LYS A 9 -12.15 -9.67 3.42
CA LYS A 9 -13.35 -8.99 3.89
C LYS A 9 -13.19 -8.71 5.38
N PHE A 10 -12.93 -7.45 5.74
CA PHE A 10 -12.81 -7.05 7.13
C PHE A 10 -14.16 -7.13 7.83
N CYS A 11 -14.16 -7.53 9.10
CA CYS A 11 -15.35 -7.69 9.93
C CYS A 11 -14.99 -7.58 11.41
N ALA A 12 -15.96 -7.72 12.31
CA ALA A 12 -15.72 -7.59 13.75
C ALA A 12 -14.67 -8.56 14.30
N SER A 13 -14.58 -9.79 13.76
CA SER A 13 -13.58 -10.78 14.16
C SER A 13 -12.22 -10.62 13.47
N GLN A 14 -12.16 -9.85 12.38
CA GLN A 14 -10.95 -9.55 11.63
C GLN A 14 -10.98 -8.08 11.19
N PRO A 15 -10.75 -7.14 12.11
CA PRO A 15 -10.85 -5.72 11.82
C PRO A 15 -9.72 -5.26 10.89
N LEU A 16 -9.98 -4.20 10.13
CA LEU A 16 -8.92 -3.47 9.42
C LEU A 16 -8.04 -2.78 10.47
N THR A 17 -6.74 -3.06 10.45
CA THR A 17 -5.77 -2.45 11.36
C THR A 17 -4.73 -1.68 10.55
N PHE A 18 -4.03 -0.76 11.20
CA PHE A 18 -2.96 0.00 10.57
C PHE A 18 -1.88 -0.90 9.95
N GLU A 19 -1.52 -1.98 10.67
CA GLU A 19 -0.49 -2.93 10.25
C GLU A 19 -0.92 -3.83 9.09
N SER A 20 -2.23 -4.07 8.93
CA SER A 20 -2.71 -4.87 7.82
C SER A 20 -2.66 -4.12 6.49
N ILE A 21 -2.57 -2.79 6.51
CA ILE A 21 -2.52 -1.96 5.31
C ILE A 21 -1.14 -2.06 4.65
N PRO A 22 -1.04 -2.43 3.36
CA PRO A 22 0.21 -2.53 2.64
C PRO A 22 0.67 -1.15 2.15
N TRP A 23 1.07 -0.29 3.08
CA TRP A 23 1.59 1.05 2.79
C TRP A 23 2.76 1.01 1.80
N PRO A 24 2.77 1.85 0.74
CA PRO A 24 3.84 1.91 -0.25
C PRO A 24 5.06 2.64 0.32
N LEU A 25 5.77 1.98 1.23
CA LEU A 25 6.91 2.52 1.95
C LEU A 25 8.09 1.55 1.85
N LEU A 26 9.32 2.08 1.86
CA LEU A 26 10.56 1.28 1.81
C LEU A 26 10.98 0.70 3.17
N CYS A 27 10.13 0.82 4.19
CA CYS A 27 10.38 0.29 5.53
C CYS A 27 9.58 -1.00 5.78
N LEU A 28 10.17 -1.88 6.60
CA LEU A 28 9.52 -3.10 7.07
C LEU A 28 8.22 -2.74 7.81
N PRO A 29 7.15 -3.56 7.69
CA PRO A 29 5.88 -3.32 8.37
C PRO A 29 6.03 -2.97 9.86
N GLU A 30 6.85 -3.74 10.59
CA GLU A 30 7.13 -3.58 12.02
C GLU A 30 7.75 -2.23 12.42
N LYS A 31 8.35 -1.51 11.46
CA LYS A 31 8.99 -0.22 11.68
C LYS A 31 8.13 0.95 11.22
N ARG A 32 6.91 0.69 10.72
CA ARG A 32 5.99 1.73 10.29
C ARG A 32 5.40 2.41 11.51
N THR A 33 5.45 3.72 11.50
CA THR A 33 4.73 4.53 12.48
C THR A 33 3.75 5.40 11.72
N PHE A 34 2.65 5.79 12.36
CA PHE A 34 1.65 6.66 11.74
C PHE A 34 2.26 7.97 11.24
N VAL A 35 3.20 8.54 12.02
CA VAL A 35 3.96 9.75 11.66
C VAL A 35 4.85 9.52 10.45
N GLY A 36 5.40 8.31 10.28
CA GLY A 36 6.27 7.98 9.15
C GLY A 36 5.55 7.77 7.82
N ILE A 37 4.20 7.80 7.79
CA ILE A 37 3.42 7.72 6.56
C ILE A 37 3.21 9.12 6.00
N GLU A 38 4.29 9.68 5.49
CA GLU A 38 4.27 10.99 4.83
C GLU A 38 4.26 10.85 3.32
N TRP A 39 3.77 11.87 2.63
CA TRP A 39 3.76 11.93 1.17
C TRP A 39 5.16 11.70 0.58
N ALA A 40 6.19 12.33 1.17
CA ALA A 40 7.58 12.20 0.73
C ALA A 40 8.09 10.74 0.79
N ALA A 41 7.66 9.96 1.79
CA ALA A 41 8.06 8.56 1.91
C ALA A 41 7.42 7.69 0.83
N VAL A 42 6.18 8.00 0.45
CA VAL A 42 5.47 7.35 -0.67
C VAL A 42 6.12 7.72 -2.01
N GLU A 43 6.47 8.99 -2.23
CA GLU A 43 7.19 9.42 -3.43
C GLU A 43 8.54 8.72 -3.55
N THR A 44 9.27 8.60 -2.45
CA THR A 44 10.56 7.90 -2.41
C THR A 44 10.39 6.42 -2.78
N PHE A 45 9.34 5.75 -2.28
CA PHE A 45 9.04 4.38 -2.66
C PHE A 45 8.84 4.24 -4.17
N PHE A 46 8.03 5.10 -4.80
CA PHE A 46 7.78 5.02 -6.24
C PHE A 46 8.98 5.44 -7.09
N ALA A 47 9.80 6.38 -6.63
CA ALA A 47 11.05 6.74 -7.29
C ALA A 47 12.01 5.53 -7.33
N VAL A 48 12.19 4.84 -6.20
CA VAL A 48 13.01 3.63 -6.14
C VAL A 48 12.39 2.50 -6.95
N ALA A 49 11.07 2.30 -6.87
CA ALA A 49 10.37 1.28 -7.65
C ALA A 49 10.55 1.50 -9.16
N LYS A 50 10.53 2.75 -9.65
CA LYS A 50 10.74 3.06 -11.07
C LYS A 50 12.14 2.70 -11.57
N ILE A 51 13.15 2.78 -10.69
CA ILE A 51 14.53 2.44 -11.02
C ILE A 51 14.75 0.93 -10.92
N ALA A 52 14.24 0.31 -9.86
CA ALA A 52 14.43 -1.11 -9.57
C ALA A 52 13.58 -2.02 -10.47
N LEU A 53 12.43 -1.52 -10.91
CA LEU A 53 11.50 -2.26 -11.77
C LEU A 53 11.61 -1.74 -13.20
N GLY A 54 11.59 -2.64 -14.18
CA GLY A 54 11.38 -2.25 -15.58
C GLY A 54 10.05 -1.53 -15.77
N GLU A 55 9.94 -0.71 -16.83
CA GLU A 55 8.80 0.19 -17.06
C GLU A 55 7.44 -0.51 -16.98
N GLN A 56 7.32 -1.71 -17.56
CA GLN A 56 6.06 -2.47 -17.54
C GLN A 56 5.66 -2.90 -16.12
N GLN A 57 6.61 -3.42 -15.34
CA GLN A 57 6.36 -3.83 -13.96
C GLN A 57 6.03 -2.63 -13.08
N TYR A 58 6.74 -1.51 -13.28
CA TYR A 58 6.48 -0.26 -12.57
C TYR A 58 5.04 0.24 -12.81
N ARG A 59 4.60 0.29 -14.08
CA ARG A 59 3.22 0.68 -14.41
C ARG A 59 2.19 -0.22 -13.73
N MET A 60 2.42 -1.53 -13.71
CA MET A 60 1.53 -2.48 -13.03
C MET A 60 1.46 -2.22 -11.51
N VAL A 61 2.59 -1.94 -10.86
CA VAL A 61 2.62 -1.61 -9.42
C VAL A 61 1.86 -0.30 -9.15
N LEU A 62 2.05 0.72 -9.99
CA LEU A 62 1.38 2.00 -9.86
C LEU A 62 -0.15 1.85 -9.99
N GLU A 63 -0.62 1.15 -11.02
CA GLU A 63 -2.05 0.89 -11.24
C GLU A 63 -2.68 0.12 -10.08
N LYS A 64 -2.00 -0.95 -9.60
CA LYS A 64 -2.48 -1.72 -8.45
C LYS A 64 -2.57 -0.86 -7.20
N THR A 65 -1.58 -0.01 -6.97
CA THR A 65 -1.55 0.88 -5.80
C THR A 65 -2.67 1.92 -5.89
N HIS A 66 -2.85 2.58 -7.04
CA HIS A 66 -3.96 3.52 -7.25
C HIS A 66 -5.33 2.87 -7.02
N ARG A 67 -5.55 1.64 -7.52
CA ARG A 67 -6.81 0.93 -7.28
C ARG A 67 -7.00 0.55 -5.81
N ARG A 68 -5.93 0.18 -5.10
CA ARG A 68 -6.00 -0.22 -3.68
C ARG A 68 -6.37 0.95 -2.78
N PHE A 69 -5.78 2.12 -3.04
CA PHE A 69 -5.99 3.33 -2.26
C PHE A 69 -7.02 4.27 -2.89
N HIS A 70 -7.87 3.76 -3.80
CA HIS A 70 -8.94 4.55 -4.39
C HIS A 70 -9.97 4.97 -3.32
N PRO A 71 -10.33 6.26 -3.21
CA PRO A 71 -11.20 6.76 -2.14
C PRO A 71 -12.53 6.02 -2.01
N ASP A 72 -13.16 5.65 -3.12
CA ASP A 72 -14.45 4.93 -3.09
C ASP A 72 -14.31 3.50 -2.56
N ARG A 73 -13.21 2.81 -2.87
CA ARG A 73 -12.96 1.45 -2.38
C ARG A 73 -12.66 1.45 -0.89
N TRP A 74 -11.95 2.47 -0.41
CA TRP A 74 -11.68 2.63 1.01
C TRP A 74 -12.92 3.04 1.80
N ARG A 75 -13.81 3.87 1.25
CA ARG A 75 -15.08 4.21 1.89
C ARG A 75 -16.05 3.04 2.02
N ALA A 76 -15.95 2.04 1.14
CA ALA A 76 -16.81 0.86 1.15
C ALA A 76 -16.22 -0.34 1.91
N ARG A 77 -15.04 -0.19 2.54
CA ARG A 77 -14.33 -1.26 3.26
C ARG A 77 -14.61 -1.27 4.76
#